data_AF-A0A662HQQ5-F1
#
_entry.id   AF-A0A662HQQ5-F1
#
_cell.length_a   1.000
_cell.length_b   1.000
_cell.length_c   1.000
_cell.angle_alpha   90.00
_cell.angle_beta   90.00
_cell.angle_gamma   90.00
#
_symmetry.space_group_name_H-M   'P 1'
#
loop_
_entity.id
_entity.type
_entity.pdbx_description
1 polymer ?
#
loop_
_entity_poly.entity_id
_entity_poly.type
_entity_poly.pdbx_seq_one_letter_code
_entity_poly.pdbx_strand_id
1 'polypeptide(L)'
;MEARTTRRKVNVEKVITLWREGLTDKEIAERLAVNPSTISYWRKKLKLPPNKKVLINREQLEELAEKGYSLRRIANELNYDVNTVKKYLDKYGIELKYRGRGRKVQFDVEKFLIMYRGGLNDKEIAEIMDISTSCIYRWRKRLGLPPNRRRESRRDIAKKLVSEFMANRDVCTLEDLTNYVTSKGISHSTLYSVLRDMKMKGSLNIVRLVRGRGPRKKYTAHDLFGKLTCKSLVYTNPMKLIDFMKKHIDMEDARKINVITKVLRNIMPHDLYQLWIKNK
;
A
#
# COMPACT_ATOMS: atom_id res chain seq x y z
N MET A 1 -55.68 30.46 -33.29
CA MET A 1 -54.89 29.22 -33.07
C MET A 1 -55.52 28.16 -33.95
N GLU A 2 -54.90 27.52 -34.94
CA GLU A 2 -53.51 27.36 -35.36
C GLU A 2 -53.50 27.27 -36.90
N ALA A 3 -52.53 27.92 -37.54
CA ALA A 3 -52.32 27.78 -38.97
C ALA A 3 -51.86 26.36 -39.28
N ARG A 4 -52.66 25.63 -40.06
CA ARG A 4 -52.28 24.32 -40.62
C ARG A 4 -50.98 24.49 -41.42
N THR A 5 -49.90 23.92 -40.88
CA THR A 5 -48.57 23.90 -41.50
C THR A 5 -48.65 23.16 -42.83
N THR A 6 -48.57 23.91 -43.92
CA THR A 6 -48.37 23.37 -45.26
C THR A 6 -47.10 22.52 -45.27
N ARG A 7 -47.23 21.20 -45.42
CA ARG A 7 -46.10 20.27 -45.55
C ARG A 7 -45.27 20.70 -46.77
N ARG A 8 -44.15 21.40 -46.54
CA ARG A 8 -43.17 21.72 -47.58
C ARG A 8 -42.72 20.41 -48.22
N LYS A 9 -43.10 20.20 -49.49
CA LYS A 9 -42.71 19.05 -50.28
C LYS A 9 -41.21 19.15 -50.52
N VAL A 10 -40.45 18.18 -50.02
CA VAL A 10 -39.00 18.12 -50.23
C VAL A 10 -38.72 18.04 -51.73
N ASN A 11 -37.93 18.96 -52.25
CA ASN A 11 -37.52 18.95 -53.65
C ASN A 11 -36.51 17.81 -53.85
N VAL A 12 -36.95 16.74 -54.50
CA VAL A 12 -36.19 15.50 -54.69
C VAL A 12 -34.97 15.72 -55.59
N GLU A 13 -35.05 16.61 -56.59
CA GLU A 13 -33.91 16.95 -57.45
C GLU A 13 -32.78 17.61 -56.65
N LYS A 14 -33.11 18.52 -55.73
CA LYS A 14 -32.11 19.11 -54.83
C LYS A 14 -31.44 18.09 -53.90
N VAL A 15 -32.15 17.04 -53.51
CA VAL A 15 -31.57 15.94 -52.73
C VAL A 15 -30.57 15.15 -53.58
N ILE A 16 -30.90 14.89 -54.86
CA ILE A 16 -30.02 14.18 -55.79
C ILE A 16 -28.76 15.01 -56.11
N THR A 17 -28.90 16.33 -56.32
CA THR A 17 -27.75 17.20 -56.63
C THR A 17 -26.77 17.24 -55.47
N LEU A 18 -27.25 17.50 -54.24
CA LEU A 18 -26.41 17.56 -53.05
C LEU A 18 -25.81 16.19 -52.70
N TRP A 19 -26.52 15.10 -52.99
CA TRP A 19 -25.97 13.75 -52.86
C TRP A 19 -24.85 13.47 -53.86
N ARG A 20 -24.98 13.92 -55.13
CA ARG A 20 -23.93 13.80 -56.15
C ARG A 20 -22.69 14.62 -55.82
N GLU A 21 -22.85 15.72 -55.10
CA GLU A 21 -21.75 16.52 -54.53
C GLU A 21 -21.02 15.82 -53.37
N GLY A 22 -21.47 14.62 -52.95
CA GLY A 22 -20.81 13.81 -51.93
C GLY A 22 -21.20 14.15 -50.48
N LEU A 23 -22.18 15.04 -50.27
CA LEU A 23 -22.62 15.42 -48.93
C LEU A 23 -23.31 14.25 -48.21
N THR A 24 -23.14 14.19 -46.89
CA THR A 24 -23.81 13.22 -46.02
C THR A 24 -25.29 13.58 -45.80
N ASP A 25 -26.12 12.59 -45.45
CA ASP A 25 -27.56 12.80 -45.17
C ASP A 25 -27.80 13.94 -44.15
N LYS A 26 -26.87 14.14 -43.20
CA LYS A 26 -26.94 15.22 -42.21
C LYS A 26 -26.66 16.60 -42.82
N GLU A 27 -25.63 16.72 -43.65
CA GLU A 27 -25.27 17.99 -44.32
C GLU A 27 -26.32 18.40 -45.35
N ILE A 28 -26.88 17.44 -46.09
CA ILE A 28 -28.01 17.68 -46.99
C ILE A 28 -29.22 18.19 -46.21
N ALA A 29 -29.48 17.61 -45.04
CA ALA A 29 -30.60 18.00 -44.19
C ALA A 29 -30.44 19.41 -43.61
N GLU A 30 -29.24 19.76 -43.15
CA GLU A 30 -28.89 21.11 -42.70
C GLU A 30 -29.08 22.12 -43.85
N ARG A 31 -28.59 21.82 -45.05
CA ARG A 31 -28.65 22.72 -46.22
C ARG A 31 -30.06 22.91 -46.77
N LEU A 32 -30.92 21.89 -46.65
CA LEU A 32 -32.32 21.95 -47.06
C LEU A 32 -33.27 22.35 -45.91
N ALA A 33 -32.73 22.61 -44.71
CA ALA A 33 -33.50 22.91 -43.49
C ALA A 33 -34.61 21.88 -43.22
N VAL A 34 -34.28 20.59 -43.36
CA VAL A 34 -35.17 19.46 -43.09
C VAL A 34 -34.56 18.52 -42.06
N ASN A 35 -35.38 17.62 -41.51
CA ASN A 35 -34.88 16.59 -40.61
C ASN A 35 -34.00 15.55 -41.38
N PRO A 36 -32.85 15.11 -40.85
CA PRO A 36 -32.01 14.07 -41.47
C PRO A 36 -32.75 12.76 -41.81
N SER A 37 -33.77 12.40 -41.02
CA SER A 37 -34.63 11.24 -41.30
C SER A 37 -35.38 11.37 -42.64
N THR A 38 -35.78 12.59 -43.01
CA THR A 38 -36.43 12.88 -44.28
C THR A 38 -35.50 12.65 -45.47
N ILE A 39 -34.23 13.07 -45.37
CA ILE A 39 -33.22 12.81 -46.41
C ILE A 39 -32.92 11.32 -46.52
N SER A 40 -32.74 10.63 -45.38
CA SER A 40 -32.52 9.18 -45.35
C SER A 40 -33.67 8.41 -46.01
N TYR A 41 -34.92 8.83 -45.77
CA TYR A 41 -36.10 8.26 -46.42
C TYR A 41 -36.06 8.43 -47.94
N TRP A 42 -35.84 9.65 -48.44
CA TRP A 42 -35.79 9.92 -49.89
C TRP A 42 -34.61 9.23 -50.56
N ARG A 43 -33.43 9.22 -49.93
CA ARG A 43 -32.25 8.49 -50.42
C ARG A 43 -32.55 6.99 -50.58
N LYS A 44 -33.16 6.36 -49.57
CA LYS A 44 -33.57 4.93 -49.63
C LYS A 44 -34.62 4.70 -50.72
N LYS A 45 -35.61 5.58 -50.86
CA LYS A 45 -36.64 5.51 -51.90
C LYS A 45 -36.05 5.60 -53.31
N LEU A 46 -35.00 6.40 -53.47
CA LEU A 46 -34.22 6.55 -54.72
C LEU A 46 -33.14 5.47 -54.90
N LYS A 47 -33.02 4.50 -53.99
CA LYS A 47 -31.98 3.44 -54.00
C LYS A 47 -30.55 3.97 -54.03
N LEU A 48 -30.30 5.16 -53.50
CA LEU A 48 -28.97 5.76 -53.42
C LEU A 48 -28.22 5.24 -52.18
N PRO A 49 -26.93 4.85 -52.28
CA PRO A 49 -26.15 4.49 -51.11
C PRO A 49 -25.84 5.73 -50.23
N PRO A 50 -25.67 5.57 -48.91
CA PRO A 50 -25.31 6.69 -48.05
C PRO A 50 -23.88 7.16 -48.33
N ASN A 51 -23.70 8.47 -48.51
CA ASN A 51 -22.38 9.07 -48.50
C ASN A 51 -21.81 8.99 -47.07
N LYS A 52 -20.63 8.37 -46.93
CA LYS A 52 -19.93 8.23 -45.65
C LYS A 52 -18.71 9.14 -45.66
N LYS A 53 -18.55 9.98 -44.64
CA LYS A 53 -17.28 10.69 -44.43
C LYS A 53 -16.16 9.69 -44.16
N VAL A 54 -15.08 9.81 -44.92
CA VAL A 54 -13.81 9.16 -44.58
C VAL A 54 -13.19 9.98 -43.46
N LEU A 55 -13.15 9.43 -42.24
CA LEU A 55 -12.66 10.14 -41.05
C LEU A 55 -11.13 10.21 -41.00
N ILE A 56 -10.43 9.24 -41.58
CA ILE A 56 -8.97 9.13 -41.57
C ILE A 56 -8.51 8.94 -43.00
N ASN A 57 -7.68 9.87 -43.50
CA ASN A 57 -7.08 9.75 -44.83
C ASN A 57 -6.06 8.60 -44.84
N ARG A 58 -6.05 7.81 -45.92
CA ARG A 58 -5.10 6.71 -46.13
C ARG A 58 -3.65 7.21 -46.10
N GLU A 59 -3.35 8.32 -46.79
CA GLU A 59 -1.99 8.86 -46.90
C GLU A 59 -1.41 9.26 -45.53
N GLN A 60 -2.20 9.93 -44.70
CA GLN A 60 -1.81 10.28 -43.33
C GLN A 60 -1.53 9.03 -42.48
N LEU A 61 -2.26 7.96 -42.71
CA LEU A 61 -2.09 6.70 -41.99
C LEU A 61 -0.85 5.94 -42.45
N GLU A 62 -0.56 5.95 -43.76
CA GLU A 62 0.66 5.38 -44.36
C GLU A 62 1.91 6.11 -43.87
N GLU A 63 1.89 7.45 -43.86
CA GLU A 63 3.00 8.28 -43.38
C GLU A 63 3.34 7.97 -41.90
N LEU A 64 2.32 7.87 -41.05
CA LEU A 64 2.50 7.55 -39.62
C LEU A 64 2.93 6.10 -39.39
N ALA A 65 2.44 5.16 -40.21
CA ALA A 65 2.86 3.77 -40.17
C ALA A 65 4.33 3.60 -40.63
N GLU A 66 4.74 4.36 -41.65
CA GLU A 66 6.10 4.37 -42.17
C GLU A 66 7.10 4.95 -41.17
N LYS A 67 6.71 6.01 -40.43
CA LYS A 67 7.45 6.53 -39.27
C LYS A 67 7.65 5.50 -38.14
N GLY A 68 7.01 4.33 -38.23
CA GLY A 68 7.18 3.21 -37.30
C GLY A 68 6.52 3.43 -35.94
N TYR A 69 5.51 4.30 -35.88
CA TYR A 69 4.79 4.58 -34.64
C TYR A 69 3.93 3.40 -34.18
N SER A 70 3.78 3.26 -32.87
CA SER A 70 2.89 2.26 -32.30
C SER A 70 1.44 2.66 -32.56
N LEU A 71 0.53 1.67 -32.63
CA LEU A 71 -0.90 1.90 -32.81
C LEU A 71 -1.46 2.96 -31.84
N ARG A 72 -1.01 2.94 -30.58
CA ARG A 72 -1.42 3.92 -29.56
C ARG A 72 -0.89 5.32 -29.83
N ARG A 73 0.33 5.45 -30.34
CA ARG A 73 0.90 6.76 -30.70
C ARG A 73 0.20 7.35 -31.91
N ILE A 74 -0.11 6.53 -32.93
CA ILE A 74 -0.88 6.95 -34.10
C ILE A 74 -2.28 7.42 -33.70
N ALA A 75 -2.95 6.70 -32.81
CA ALA A 75 -4.25 7.07 -32.25
C ALA A 75 -4.22 8.44 -31.56
N ASN A 76 -3.20 8.68 -30.74
CA ASN A 76 -3.03 9.97 -30.07
C ASN A 76 -2.74 11.11 -31.07
N GLU A 77 -1.87 10.87 -32.05
CA GLU A 77 -1.48 11.88 -33.06
C GLU A 77 -2.67 12.33 -33.90
N LEU A 78 -3.52 11.38 -34.28
CA LEU A 78 -4.72 11.64 -35.08
C LEU A 78 -5.93 12.03 -34.21
N ASN A 79 -5.78 12.06 -32.88
CA ASN A 79 -6.86 12.28 -31.91
C ASN A 79 -8.08 11.35 -32.12
N TYR A 80 -7.81 10.06 -32.36
CA TYR A 80 -8.83 9.03 -32.51
C TYR A 80 -8.66 7.91 -31.49
N ASP A 81 -9.73 7.15 -31.26
CA ASP A 81 -9.65 5.90 -30.49
C ASP A 81 -8.76 4.87 -31.19
N VAL A 82 -8.03 4.08 -30.39
CA VAL A 82 -7.12 3.03 -30.85
C VAL A 82 -7.83 2.01 -31.75
N ASN A 83 -9.08 1.68 -31.46
CA ASN A 83 -9.85 0.73 -32.28
C ASN A 83 -10.30 1.36 -33.60
N THR A 84 -10.55 2.67 -33.64
CA THR A 84 -10.87 3.39 -34.87
C THR A 84 -9.67 3.35 -35.82
N VAL A 85 -8.48 3.71 -35.31
CA VAL A 85 -7.25 3.63 -36.11
C VAL A 85 -6.99 2.20 -36.60
N LYS A 86 -7.18 1.19 -35.74
CA LYS A 86 -7.03 -0.22 -36.13
C LYS A 86 -7.97 -0.61 -37.27
N LYS A 87 -9.26 -0.25 -37.18
CA LYS A 87 -10.24 -0.52 -38.24
C LYS A 87 -9.84 0.11 -39.58
N TYR A 88 -9.26 1.30 -39.57
CA TYR A 88 -8.82 1.98 -40.79
C TYR A 88 -7.51 1.41 -41.34
N LEU A 89 -6.57 0.98 -40.48
CA LEU A 89 -5.38 0.22 -40.90
C LEU A 89 -5.78 -1.08 -41.61
N ASP A 90 -6.69 -1.84 -41.01
CA ASP A 90 -7.21 -3.09 -41.58
C ASP A 90 -7.95 -2.82 -42.91
N LYS A 91 -8.78 -1.77 -42.95
CA LYS A 91 -9.53 -1.36 -44.15
C LYS A 91 -8.61 -0.99 -45.32
N TYR A 92 -7.47 -0.35 -45.04
CA TYR A 92 -6.51 0.07 -46.06
C TYR A 92 -5.39 -0.95 -46.32
N GLY A 93 -5.33 -2.05 -45.56
CA GLY A 93 -4.28 -3.06 -45.68
C GLY A 93 -2.90 -2.53 -45.27
N ILE A 94 -2.83 -1.54 -44.38
CA ILE A 94 -1.58 -0.92 -43.95
C ILE A 94 -1.06 -1.68 -42.73
N GLU A 95 0.09 -2.32 -42.89
CA GLU A 95 0.77 -2.98 -41.78
C GLU A 95 1.65 -2.00 -40.99
N LEU A 96 1.56 -2.05 -39.65
CA LEU A 96 2.45 -1.28 -38.80
C LEU A 96 3.81 -1.95 -38.69
N LYS A 97 4.87 -1.23 -39.05
CA LYS A 97 6.28 -1.64 -38.85
C LYS A 97 6.68 -1.75 -37.37
N TYR A 98 5.82 -1.30 -36.45
CA TYR A 98 6.09 -1.30 -35.01
C TYR A 98 6.25 -2.72 -34.45
N ARG A 99 7.50 -3.14 -34.30
CA ARG A 99 7.87 -4.31 -33.50
C ARG A 99 7.79 -3.92 -32.03
N GLY A 100 6.77 -4.44 -31.33
CA GLY A 100 6.55 -4.14 -29.91
C GLY A 100 7.82 -4.25 -29.07
N ARG A 101 7.95 -3.39 -28.05
CA ARG A 101 8.96 -3.52 -27.01
C ARG A 101 8.65 -4.73 -26.13
N GLY A 102 8.99 -5.91 -26.63
CA GLY A 102 9.07 -7.13 -25.87
C GLY A 102 10.43 -7.75 -26.10
N ARG A 103 11.48 -7.25 -25.44
CA ARG A 103 12.59 -8.14 -25.11
C ARG A 103 11.95 -9.25 -24.28
N LYS A 104 11.76 -10.43 -24.86
CA LYS A 104 11.48 -11.64 -24.09
C LYS A 104 12.72 -11.83 -23.21
N VAL A 105 12.66 -11.34 -21.97
CA VAL A 105 13.67 -11.68 -20.98
C VAL A 105 13.57 -13.19 -20.83
N GLN A 106 14.64 -13.90 -21.21
CA GLN A 106 14.73 -15.33 -21.00
C GLN A 106 14.75 -15.55 -19.49
N PHE A 107 13.60 -15.96 -18.95
CA PHE A 107 13.43 -16.16 -17.53
C PHE A 107 13.68 -17.63 -17.20
N ASP A 108 14.76 -17.87 -16.47
CA ASP A 108 15.09 -19.21 -15.98
C ASP A 108 14.19 -19.56 -14.79
N VAL A 109 13.11 -20.29 -15.09
CA VAL A 109 12.10 -20.70 -14.11
C VAL A 109 12.69 -21.68 -13.09
N GLU A 110 13.60 -22.56 -13.50
CA GLU A 110 14.19 -23.58 -12.63
C GLU A 110 15.12 -22.93 -11.61
N LYS A 111 16.01 -22.05 -12.07
CA LYS A 111 16.87 -21.23 -11.20
C LYS A 111 16.05 -20.39 -10.21
N PHE A 112 14.94 -19.79 -10.68
CA PHE A 112 14.00 -19.08 -9.79
C PHE A 112 13.41 -20.00 -8.72
N LEU A 113 12.93 -21.20 -9.09
CA LEU A 113 12.31 -22.13 -8.15
C LEU A 113 13.30 -22.64 -7.09
N ILE A 114 14.55 -22.89 -7.46
CA ILE A 114 15.60 -23.27 -6.52
C ILE A 114 15.81 -22.17 -5.47
N MET A 115 15.99 -20.91 -5.90
CA MET A 115 16.16 -19.78 -4.97
C MET A 115 14.92 -19.56 -4.10
N TYR A 116 13.73 -19.63 -4.70
CA TYR A 116 12.47 -19.48 -3.98
C TYR A 116 12.28 -20.58 -2.93
N ARG A 117 12.57 -21.84 -3.25
CA ARG A 117 12.53 -22.96 -2.28
C ARG A 117 13.60 -22.82 -1.18
N GLY A 118 14.74 -22.19 -1.50
CA GLY A 118 15.75 -21.75 -0.51
C GLY A 118 15.26 -20.64 0.44
N GLY A 119 14.04 -20.13 0.24
CA GLY A 119 13.39 -19.15 1.09
C GLY A 119 13.76 -17.70 0.79
N LEU A 120 14.47 -17.43 -0.31
CA LEU A 120 14.81 -16.07 -0.72
C LEU A 120 13.55 -15.29 -1.11
N ASN A 121 13.56 -13.99 -0.87
CA ASN A 121 12.45 -13.09 -1.20
C ASN A 121 12.57 -12.53 -2.63
N ASP A 122 11.48 -11.95 -3.16
CA ASP A 122 11.42 -11.44 -4.54
C ASP A 122 12.54 -10.40 -4.85
N LYS A 123 13.05 -9.67 -3.84
CA LYS A 123 14.11 -8.69 -4.00
C LYS A 123 15.48 -9.34 -4.09
N GLU A 124 15.78 -10.29 -3.20
CA GLU A 124 17.03 -11.05 -3.22
C GLU A 124 17.16 -11.85 -4.51
N ILE A 125 16.08 -12.51 -4.94
CA ILE A 125 16.06 -13.27 -6.20
C ILE A 125 16.28 -12.33 -7.40
N ALA A 126 15.68 -11.14 -7.38
CA ALA A 126 15.86 -10.13 -8.43
C ALA A 126 17.31 -9.65 -8.54
N GLU A 127 17.98 -9.40 -7.41
CA GLU A 127 19.39 -9.03 -7.37
C GLU A 127 20.30 -10.15 -7.90
N ILE A 128 20.05 -11.41 -7.50
CA ILE A 128 20.87 -12.56 -7.94
C ILE A 128 20.65 -12.88 -9.43
N MET A 129 19.42 -12.73 -9.92
CA MET A 129 19.10 -13.00 -11.33
C MET A 129 19.40 -11.80 -12.24
N ASP A 130 19.80 -10.65 -11.68
CA ASP A 130 19.96 -9.37 -12.40
C ASP A 130 18.71 -8.99 -13.22
N ILE A 131 17.55 -9.11 -12.60
CA ILE A 131 16.25 -8.86 -13.22
C ILE A 131 15.44 -7.95 -12.31
N SER A 132 14.57 -7.11 -12.88
CA SER A 132 13.67 -6.28 -12.07
C SER A 132 12.81 -7.10 -11.08
N THR A 133 12.64 -6.59 -9.86
CA THR A 133 11.74 -7.16 -8.84
C THR A 133 10.31 -7.37 -9.34
N SER A 134 9.84 -6.47 -10.22
CA SER A 134 8.52 -6.57 -10.86
C SER A 134 8.39 -7.79 -11.77
N CYS A 135 9.47 -8.22 -12.43
CA CYS A 135 9.47 -9.43 -13.24
C CYS A 135 9.35 -10.68 -12.37
N ILE A 136 10.15 -10.78 -11.29
CA ILE A 136 10.07 -11.88 -10.31
C ILE A 136 8.66 -11.97 -9.72
N TYR A 137 8.09 -10.83 -9.29
CA TYR A 137 6.73 -10.76 -8.78
C TYR A 137 5.70 -11.34 -9.76
N ARG A 138 5.77 -10.95 -11.05
CA ARG A 138 4.86 -11.45 -12.10
C ARG A 138 5.00 -12.96 -12.29
N TRP A 139 6.23 -13.47 -12.34
CA TRP A 139 6.49 -14.89 -12.49
C TRP A 139 6.03 -15.70 -11.28
N ARG A 140 6.34 -15.24 -10.06
CA ARG A 140 5.86 -15.85 -8.81
C ARG A 140 4.34 -15.93 -8.76
N LYS A 141 3.66 -14.84 -9.15
CA LYS A 141 2.19 -14.79 -9.21
C LYS A 141 1.62 -15.70 -10.28
N ARG A 142 2.24 -15.79 -11.45
CA ARG A 142 1.86 -16.72 -12.52
C ARG A 142 1.99 -18.17 -12.07
N LEU A 143 2.98 -18.48 -11.24
CA LEU A 143 3.19 -19.81 -10.63
C LEU A 143 2.33 -20.04 -9.37
N GLY A 144 1.50 -19.09 -8.96
CA GLY A 144 0.62 -19.23 -7.79
C GLY A 144 1.34 -19.24 -6.44
N LEU A 145 2.62 -18.84 -6.38
CA LEU A 145 3.44 -18.95 -5.18
C LEU A 145 3.23 -17.77 -4.21
N PRO A 146 3.10 -18.01 -2.89
CA PRO A 146 3.03 -16.95 -1.90
C PRO A 146 4.35 -16.16 -1.81
N PRO A 147 4.38 -14.93 -1.28
CA PRO A 147 5.63 -14.21 -1.09
C PRO A 147 6.44 -14.83 0.05
N ASN A 148 7.73 -15.07 -0.17
CA ASN A 148 8.68 -15.36 0.91
C ASN A 148 8.93 -14.08 1.71
N ARG A 149 8.20 -13.91 2.81
CA ARG A 149 8.32 -12.74 3.69
C ARG A 149 9.53 -12.91 4.63
N ARG A 150 10.71 -12.56 4.14
CA ARG A 150 11.95 -12.42 4.96
C ARG A 150 12.27 -10.98 5.35
N ARG A 151 11.31 -10.06 5.27
CA ARG A 151 11.56 -8.70 5.78
C ARG A 151 11.28 -8.71 7.28
N GLU A 152 12.35 -8.77 8.07
CA GLU A 152 12.31 -8.57 9.52
C GLU A 152 11.54 -7.25 9.75
N SER A 153 10.36 -7.36 10.36
CA SER A 153 9.52 -6.18 10.53
C SER A 153 10.19 -5.26 11.54
N ARG A 154 9.85 -3.97 11.52
CA ARG A 154 10.28 -3.04 12.58
C ARG A 154 9.92 -3.56 13.99
N ARG A 155 8.87 -4.38 14.11
CA ARG A 155 8.48 -5.04 15.35
C ARG A 155 9.43 -6.19 15.72
N ASP A 156 9.92 -6.96 14.74
CA ASP A 156 10.86 -8.05 14.98
C ASP A 156 12.24 -7.52 15.37
N ILE A 157 12.71 -6.47 14.70
CA ILE A 157 13.92 -5.73 15.09
C ILE A 157 13.78 -5.20 16.52
N ALA A 158 12.65 -4.55 16.84
CA ALA A 158 12.40 -4.04 18.19
C ALA A 158 12.37 -5.16 19.25
N LYS A 159 11.76 -6.32 18.95
CA LYS A 159 11.78 -7.49 19.85
C LYS A 159 13.21 -7.94 20.13
N LYS A 160 14.03 -8.07 19.09
CA LYS A 160 15.43 -8.47 19.20
C LYS A 160 16.23 -7.50 20.07
N LEU A 161 16.10 -6.20 19.82
CA LEU A 161 16.76 -5.16 20.62
C LEU A 161 16.33 -5.19 22.09
N VAL A 162 15.04 -5.37 22.38
CA VAL A 162 14.54 -5.49 23.76
C VAL A 162 15.12 -6.74 24.43
N SER A 163 15.09 -7.90 23.76
CA SER A 163 15.66 -9.14 24.28
C SER A 163 17.16 -9.04 24.54
N GLU A 164 17.91 -8.45 23.61
CA GLU A 164 19.36 -8.20 23.75
C GLU A 164 19.65 -7.28 24.94
N PHE A 165 18.90 -6.18 25.08
CA PHE A 165 19.09 -5.23 26.17
C PHE A 165 18.79 -5.85 27.55
N MET A 166 17.74 -6.67 27.62
CA MET A 166 17.31 -7.32 28.86
C MET A 166 18.20 -8.50 29.25
N ALA A 167 18.73 -9.26 28.28
CA ALA A 167 19.61 -10.41 28.54
C ALA A 167 20.83 -10.06 29.41
N ASN A 168 21.33 -8.82 29.29
CA ASN A 168 22.50 -8.36 30.03
C ASN A 168 22.19 -7.73 31.40
N ARG A 169 20.91 -7.46 31.73
CA ARG A 169 20.54 -6.63 32.90
C ARG A 169 19.47 -7.22 33.82
N ASP A 170 18.63 -8.14 33.33
CA ASP A 170 17.43 -8.71 33.99
C ASP A 170 16.34 -7.69 34.39
N VAL A 171 16.73 -6.47 34.80
CA VAL A 171 15.87 -5.39 35.28
C VAL A 171 16.41 -4.05 34.75
N CYS A 172 15.52 -3.20 34.25
CA CYS A 172 15.87 -1.82 33.88
C CYS A 172 14.68 -0.87 34.08
N THR A 173 14.94 0.44 33.99
CA THR A 173 13.83 1.40 33.87
C THR A 173 13.32 1.42 32.43
N LEU A 174 12.01 1.62 32.27
CA LEU A 174 11.38 1.75 30.97
C LEU A 174 11.97 2.92 30.15
N GLU A 175 12.45 3.96 30.84
CA GLU A 175 13.14 5.11 30.25
C GLU A 175 14.45 4.69 29.59
N ASP A 176 15.29 3.93 30.29
CA ASP A 176 16.57 3.43 29.76
C ASP A 176 16.36 2.55 28.53
N LEU A 177 15.40 1.61 28.60
CA LEU A 177 15.05 0.74 27.49
C LEU A 177 14.50 1.53 26.31
N THR A 178 13.67 2.54 26.57
CA THR A 178 13.11 3.40 25.53
C THR A 178 14.21 4.17 24.83
N ASN A 179 15.11 4.82 25.57
CA ASN A 179 16.23 5.59 25.02
C ASN A 179 17.16 4.70 24.17
N TYR A 180 17.45 3.48 24.64
CA TYR A 180 18.25 2.52 23.86
C TYR A 180 17.58 2.15 22.53
N VAL A 181 16.31 1.75 22.55
CA VAL A 181 15.61 1.28 21.34
C VAL A 181 15.33 2.44 20.37
N THR A 182 15.01 3.64 20.86
CA THR A 182 14.79 4.81 20.00
C THR A 182 16.09 5.31 19.37
N SER A 183 17.22 5.22 20.07
CA SER A 183 18.55 5.54 19.50
C SER A 183 18.91 4.66 18.30
N LYS A 184 18.28 3.48 18.18
CA LYS A 184 18.43 2.53 17.07
C LYS A 184 17.39 2.72 15.97
N GLY A 185 16.62 3.82 15.98
CA GLY A 185 15.69 4.20 14.92
C GLY A 185 14.30 3.56 14.99
N ILE A 186 13.92 2.99 16.14
CA ILE A 186 12.57 2.45 16.38
C ILE A 186 11.69 3.52 17.03
N SER A 187 10.46 3.69 16.54
CA SER A 187 9.51 4.65 17.12
C SER A 187 8.98 4.18 18.49
N HIS A 188 8.63 5.14 19.35
CA HIS A 188 7.95 4.84 20.63
C HIS A 188 6.71 3.95 20.43
N SER A 189 5.87 4.26 19.44
CA SER A 189 4.65 3.48 19.14
C SER A 189 4.94 2.01 18.84
N THR A 190 6.01 1.74 18.09
CA THR A 190 6.43 0.37 17.77
C THR A 190 6.93 -0.34 19.02
N LEU A 191 7.78 0.30 19.81
CA LEU A 191 8.29 -0.24 21.07
C LEU A 191 7.16 -0.59 22.04
N TYR A 192 6.24 0.35 22.31
CA TYR A 192 5.13 0.10 23.25
C TYR A 192 4.20 -1.03 22.78
N SER A 193 3.99 -1.15 21.46
CA SER A 193 3.23 -2.25 20.87
C SER A 193 3.94 -3.60 21.06
N VAL A 194 5.27 -3.64 20.96
CA VAL A 194 6.10 -4.82 21.22
C VAL A 194 6.13 -5.18 22.70
N LEU A 195 6.36 -4.23 23.59
CA LEU A 195 6.36 -4.46 25.04
C LEU A 195 5.03 -5.00 25.54
N ARG A 196 3.91 -4.52 24.97
CA ARG A 196 2.58 -5.07 25.27
C ARG A 196 2.47 -6.54 24.86
N ASP A 197 2.90 -6.89 23.64
CA ASP A 197 2.90 -8.28 23.14
C ASP A 197 3.77 -9.20 24.01
N MET A 198 4.98 -8.74 24.36
CA MET A 198 5.90 -9.51 25.20
C MET A 198 5.38 -9.69 26.63
N LYS A 199 4.68 -8.68 27.18
CA LYS A 199 4.00 -8.80 28.47
C LYS A 199 2.85 -9.81 28.44
N MET A 200 2.02 -9.79 27.39
CA MET A 200 0.93 -10.77 27.26
C MET A 200 1.45 -12.21 27.14
N LYS A 201 2.61 -12.40 26.52
CA LYS A 201 3.29 -13.71 26.38
C LYS A 201 4.08 -14.12 27.63
N GLY A 202 4.17 -13.26 28.65
CA GLY A 202 4.94 -13.51 29.87
C GLY A 202 6.47 -13.46 29.71
N SER A 203 6.99 -13.06 28.55
CA SER A 203 8.44 -12.99 28.30
C SER A 203 9.12 -11.82 29.03
N LEU A 204 8.35 -10.81 29.42
CA LEU A 204 8.77 -9.72 30.30
C LEU A 204 7.57 -9.22 31.09
N ASN A 205 7.84 -8.51 32.18
CA ASN A 205 6.83 -7.84 32.99
C ASN A 205 7.19 -6.38 33.24
N ILE A 206 6.18 -5.57 33.52
CA ILE A 206 6.34 -4.13 33.80
C ILE A 206 5.54 -3.78 35.04
N VAL A 207 6.21 -3.18 36.02
CA VAL A 207 5.62 -2.67 37.26
C VAL A 207 5.90 -1.18 37.38
N ARG A 208 4.86 -0.39 37.63
CA ARG A 208 4.98 1.06 37.81
C ARG A 208 5.00 1.41 39.29
N LEU A 209 6.10 1.99 39.76
CA LEU A 209 6.21 2.50 41.13
C LEU A 209 5.45 3.83 41.23
N VAL A 210 4.12 3.75 41.42
CA VAL A 210 3.25 4.91 41.53
C VAL A 210 3.49 5.69 42.83
N ARG A 211 3.02 6.95 42.86
CA ARG A 211 2.98 7.76 44.09
C ARG A 211 1.97 7.17 45.06
N GLY A 212 2.43 6.29 45.94
CA GLY A 212 1.67 5.92 47.15
C GLY A 212 1.84 7.02 48.21
N ARG A 213 0.74 7.42 48.86
CA ARG A 213 0.82 8.16 50.13
C ARG A 213 0.91 7.11 51.24
N GLY A 214 2.00 7.11 52.01
CA GLY A 214 2.13 6.22 53.16
C GLY A 214 0.98 6.47 54.16
N PRO A 215 0.65 5.50 55.06
CA PRO A 215 -0.57 5.53 55.89
C PRO A 215 -0.77 6.73 56.81
N ARG A 216 0.16 7.69 56.88
CA ARG A 216 0.07 8.90 57.72
C ARG A 216 0.73 10.15 57.11
N LYS A 217 0.87 10.26 55.77
CA LYS A 217 1.62 11.34 55.08
C LYS A 217 3.09 11.54 55.52
N LYS A 218 3.64 10.65 56.37
CA LYS A 218 4.96 10.79 56.99
C LYS A 218 6.14 10.56 56.03
N TYR A 219 5.96 9.72 55.01
CA TYR A 219 6.98 9.43 54.01
C TYR A 219 6.45 9.79 52.63
N THR A 220 7.24 10.54 51.87
CA THR A 220 6.99 10.83 50.46
C THR A 220 7.38 9.63 49.61
N ALA A 221 6.92 9.59 48.35
CA ALA A 221 7.34 8.53 47.42
C ALA A 221 8.86 8.56 47.17
N HIS A 222 9.50 9.74 47.25
CA HIS A 222 10.95 9.88 47.12
C HIS A 222 11.70 9.28 48.31
N ASP A 223 11.18 9.45 49.53
CA ASP A 223 11.78 8.84 50.73
C ASP A 223 11.71 7.30 50.69
N LEU A 224 10.75 6.75 49.96
CA LEU A 224 10.52 5.30 49.86
C LEU A 224 11.26 4.64 48.70
N PHE A 225 11.36 5.29 47.54
CA PHE A 225 11.90 4.70 46.31
C PHE A 225 13.09 5.46 45.71
N GLY A 226 13.51 6.58 46.32
CA GLY A 226 14.63 7.39 45.86
C GLY A 226 14.50 7.78 44.38
N LYS A 227 15.51 7.43 43.59
CA LYS A 227 15.57 7.67 42.13
C LYS A 227 14.57 6.83 41.32
N LEU A 228 14.02 5.77 41.90
CA LEU A 228 13.02 4.91 41.24
C LEU A 228 11.58 5.43 41.38
N THR A 229 11.39 6.53 42.11
CA THR A 229 10.09 7.17 42.31
C THR A 229 9.41 7.49 40.98
N CYS A 230 8.15 7.07 40.82
CA CYS A 230 7.35 7.29 39.60
C CYS A 230 7.87 6.58 38.33
N LYS A 231 8.90 5.74 38.43
CA LYS A 231 9.45 5.00 37.30
C LYS A 231 8.69 3.69 37.07
N SER A 232 8.64 3.28 35.80
CA SER A 232 8.19 1.95 35.42
C SER A 232 9.42 1.06 35.27
N LEU A 233 9.44 -0.07 35.97
CA LEU A 233 10.51 -1.06 35.90
C LEU A 233 10.09 -2.20 35.00
N VAL A 234 10.97 -2.53 34.05
CA VAL A 234 10.84 -3.68 33.14
C VAL A 234 11.73 -4.79 33.69
N TYR A 235 11.20 -6.01 33.83
CA TYR A 235 11.94 -7.14 34.38
C TYR A 235 11.54 -8.47 33.72
N THR A 236 12.50 -9.39 33.61
CA THR A 236 12.27 -10.77 33.15
C THR A 236 12.19 -11.74 34.32
N ASN A 237 12.96 -11.51 35.38
CA ASN A 237 13.03 -12.35 36.58
C ASN A 237 12.52 -11.60 37.83
N PRO A 238 11.42 -12.06 38.47
CA PRO A 238 10.88 -11.48 39.70
C PRO A 238 11.87 -11.36 40.85
N MET A 239 12.77 -12.33 41.04
CA MET A 239 13.75 -12.32 42.14
C MET A 239 14.82 -11.24 41.91
N LYS A 240 15.31 -11.13 40.68
CA LYS A 240 16.26 -10.07 40.29
C LYS A 240 15.65 -8.69 40.46
N LEU A 241 14.34 -8.52 40.25
CA LEU A 241 13.63 -7.28 40.54
C LEU A 241 13.67 -6.95 42.03
N ILE A 242 13.44 -7.92 42.91
CA ILE A 242 13.50 -7.71 44.37
C ILE A 242 14.92 -7.28 44.77
N ASP A 243 15.95 -7.99 44.30
CA ASP A 243 17.34 -7.65 44.58
C ASP A 243 17.70 -6.25 44.06
N PHE A 244 17.24 -5.91 42.85
CA PHE A 244 17.42 -4.58 42.27
C PHE A 244 16.76 -3.51 43.14
N MET A 245 15.53 -3.74 43.60
CA MET A 245 14.81 -2.79 44.46
C MET A 245 15.52 -2.60 45.80
N LYS A 246 15.96 -3.68 46.45
CA LYS A 246 16.71 -3.60 47.72
C LYS A 246 18.00 -2.79 47.60
N LYS A 247 18.70 -2.89 46.47
CA LYS A 247 19.92 -2.09 46.21
C LYS A 247 19.65 -0.59 46.06
N HIS A 248 18.44 -0.20 45.73
CA HIS A 248 18.05 1.19 45.43
C HIS A 248 17.13 1.80 46.49
N ILE A 249 16.77 1.04 47.52
CA ILE A 249 15.89 1.41 48.62
C ILE A 249 16.71 1.28 49.91
N ASP A 250 16.49 2.20 50.84
CA ASP A 250 17.03 2.09 52.20
C ASP A 250 16.30 0.96 52.97
N MET A 251 17.04 -0.12 53.25
CA MET A 251 16.57 -1.32 53.95
C MET A 251 16.96 -1.33 55.44
N GLU A 252 17.52 -0.25 56.00
CA GLU A 252 17.93 -0.21 57.41
C GLU A 252 16.77 0.18 58.35
N ASP A 253 15.83 1.02 57.87
CA ASP A 253 14.68 1.46 58.67
C ASP A 253 13.48 0.49 58.52
N ALA A 254 13.26 -0.33 59.55
CA ALA A 254 12.13 -1.26 59.63
C ALA A 254 10.74 -0.58 59.46
N ARG A 255 10.61 0.70 59.83
CA ARG A 255 9.35 1.45 59.61
C ARG A 255 9.18 1.79 58.13
N LYS A 256 10.24 2.18 57.42
CA LYS A 256 10.21 2.40 55.96
C LYS A 256 9.86 1.11 55.24
N ILE A 257 10.50 -0.01 55.57
CA ILE A 257 10.21 -1.32 54.94
C ILE A 257 8.72 -1.69 55.08
N ASN A 258 8.12 -1.47 56.24
CA ASN A 258 6.70 -1.73 56.46
C ASN A 258 5.79 -0.82 55.61
N VAL A 259 6.15 0.45 55.44
CA VAL A 259 5.41 1.38 54.57
C VAL A 259 5.56 0.97 53.09
N ILE A 260 6.77 0.64 52.65
CA ILE A 260 7.04 0.15 51.29
C ILE A 260 6.23 -1.11 51.02
N THR A 261 6.25 -2.07 51.93
CA THR A 261 5.47 -3.32 51.81
C THR A 261 3.96 -3.04 51.64
N LYS A 262 3.41 -2.05 52.35
CA LYS A 262 2.00 -1.65 52.18
C LYS A 262 1.74 -1.01 50.82
N VAL A 263 2.68 -0.20 50.31
CA VAL A 263 2.56 0.44 49.00
C VAL A 263 2.65 -0.60 47.88
N LEU A 264 3.63 -1.52 47.95
CA LEU A 264 3.84 -2.56 46.94
C LEU A 264 2.66 -3.53 46.83
N ARG A 265 1.94 -3.79 47.92
CA ARG A 265 0.71 -4.61 47.92
C ARG A 265 -0.33 -4.14 46.89
N ASN A 266 -0.43 -2.83 46.66
CA ASN A 266 -1.40 -2.24 45.76
C ASN A 266 -0.88 -2.10 44.32
N ILE A 267 0.41 -2.38 44.08
CA ILE A 267 1.09 -2.08 42.83
C ILE A 267 1.55 -3.35 42.11
N MET A 268 2.06 -4.31 42.88
CA MET A 268 2.62 -5.55 42.35
C MET A 268 1.51 -6.59 42.13
N PRO A 269 1.64 -7.46 41.11
CA PRO A 269 0.85 -8.69 41.02
C PRO A 269 1.00 -9.53 42.29
N HIS A 270 -0.02 -10.31 42.63
CA HIS A 270 -0.06 -11.09 43.88
C HIS A 270 1.20 -11.96 44.07
N ASP A 271 1.62 -12.69 43.04
CA ASP A 271 2.76 -13.60 43.12
C ASP A 271 4.07 -12.86 43.41
N LEU A 272 4.29 -11.72 42.74
CA LEU A 272 5.46 -10.88 42.98
C LEU A 272 5.43 -10.27 44.39
N TYR A 273 4.25 -9.89 44.89
CA TYR A 273 4.09 -9.38 46.24
C TYR A 273 4.40 -10.44 47.32
N GLN A 274 3.97 -11.69 47.11
CA GLN A 274 4.33 -12.80 48.00
C GLN A 274 5.83 -13.05 48.00
N LEU A 275 6.48 -12.99 46.83
CA LEU A 275 7.94 -13.09 46.74
C LEU A 275 8.63 -11.96 47.51
N TRP A 276 8.11 -10.72 47.43
CA TRP A 276 8.62 -9.61 48.22
C TRP A 276 8.50 -9.88 49.72
N ILE A 277 7.35 -10.33 50.22
CA ILE A 277 7.15 -10.60 51.66
C ILE A 277 8.15 -11.65 52.17
N LYS A 278 8.39 -12.71 51.39
CA LYS A 278 9.32 -13.78 51.76
C LYS A 278 10.78 -13.35 51.79
N ASN A 279 11.13 -12.29 51.05
CA ASN A 279 12.51 -11.87 50.84
C ASN A 279 12.83 -10.47 51.37
N LYS A 280 11.88 -9.71 51.89
CA LYS A 280 12.10 -8.32 52.37
C LYS A 280 12.97 -8.26 53.62
#